data_AF-A0A511JGH0-F1
#
_entry.id   AF-A0A511JGH0-F1
#
_cell.length_a   1.000
_cell.length_b   1.000
_cell.length_c   1.000
_cell.angle_alpha   90.00
_cell.angle_beta   90.00
_cell.angle_gamma   90.00
#
_symmetry.space_group_name_H-M   'P 1'
#
loop_
_entity.id
_entity.type
_entity.pdbx_description
1 polymer ?
#
loop_
_entity_poly.entity_id
_entity_poly.type
_entity_poly.pdbx_seq_one_letter_code
_entity_poly.pdbx_strand_id
1 'polypeptide(L)'
;MAGFYPSVYVGAPWWFLDAPDAIRRWRSSVSETAGMSRTSGFIDDTRALCSIPARHDMARRLDAGYLAGLVADHRLEEDEAAEAVVDLVRGRPTEVFGL
;
A
#
# COMPACT_ATOMS: atom_id res chain seq x y z
N MET A 1 5.96 -3.46 15.65
CA MET A 1 6.21 -4.89 15.40
C MET A 1 6.84 -5.13 14.02
N ALA A 2 6.12 -4.86 12.92
CA ALA A 2 6.62 -5.11 11.56
C ALA A 2 7.91 -4.35 11.20
N GLY A 3 8.14 -3.16 11.78
CA GLY A 3 9.41 -2.43 11.61
C GLY A 3 10.62 -3.07 12.32
N PHE A 4 10.42 -4.10 13.14
CA PHE A 4 11.48 -4.75 13.92
C PHE A 4 11.63 -6.24 13.59
N TYR A 5 10.53 -6.99 13.58
CA TYR A 5 10.57 -8.44 13.35
C TYR A 5 10.60 -8.77 11.85
N PRO A 6 11.66 -9.44 11.34
CA PRO A 6 11.79 -9.72 9.90
C PRO A 6 10.69 -10.60 9.32
N SER A 7 10.06 -11.42 10.15
CA SER A 7 8.98 -12.34 9.77
C SER A 7 7.59 -11.69 9.76
N VAL A 8 7.47 -10.40 10.09
CA VAL A 8 6.18 -9.73 10.25
C VAL A 8 6.00 -8.63 9.22
N TYR A 9 4.88 -8.68 8.50
CA TYR A 9 4.41 -7.65 7.57
C TYR A 9 3.10 -7.04 8.06
N VAL A 10 2.85 -5.79 7.69
CA VAL A 10 1.55 -5.12 7.91
C VAL A 10 0.63 -5.46 6.74
N GLY A 11 -0.54 -6.03 7.06
CA GLY A 11 -1.58 -6.31 6.07
C GLY A 11 -2.23 -5.04 5.50
N ALA A 12 -2.95 -5.19 4.39
CA ALA A 12 -3.80 -4.14 3.85
C ALA A 12 -4.87 -3.69 4.88
N PRO A 13 -5.35 -2.43 4.81
CA PRO A 13 -6.51 -2.01 5.59
C PRO A 13 -7.72 -2.86 5.21
N TRP A 14 -8.29 -3.53 6.21
CA TRP A 14 -9.25 -4.63 6.01
C TRP A 14 -10.69 -4.25 6.36
N TRP A 15 -11.64 -4.90 5.69
CA TRP A 15 -13.08 -4.75 5.89
C TRP A 15 -13.48 -3.28 5.82
N PHE A 16 -14.05 -2.69 6.87
CA PHE A 16 -14.51 -1.29 6.84
C PHE A 16 -13.39 -0.25 6.62
N LEU A 17 -12.11 -0.65 6.70
CA LEU A 17 -10.97 0.21 6.47
C LEU A 17 -10.53 0.25 4.99
N ASP A 18 -11.10 -0.60 4.13
CA ASP A 18 -10.81 -0.64 2.69
C ASP A 18 -11.49 0.50 1.89
N ALA A 19 -11.75 1.63 2.55
CA ALA A 19 -12.36 2.82 1.98
C ALA A 19 -11.34 3.95 1.79
N PRO A 20 -11.53 4.87 0.82
CA PRO A 20 -10.52 5.86 0.44
C PRO A 20 -9.88 6.65 1.59
N ASP A 21 -10.69 7.19 2.50
CA ASP A 21 -10.16 8.01 3.60
C ASP A 21 -9.50 7.16 4.69
N ALA A 22 -10.00 5.95 4.91
CA ALA A 22 -9.39 5.02 5.85
C ALA A 22 -8.04 4.52 5.34
N ILE A 23 -7.92 4.21 4.04
CA ILE A 23 -6.65 3.84 3.39
C ILE A 23 -5.62 4.98 3.49
N ARG A 24 -6.02 6.24 3.23
CA ARG A 24 -5.11 7.39 3.37
C ARG A 24 -4.60 7.55 4.80
N ARG A 25 -5.49 7.44 5.79
CA ARG A 25 -5.10 7.46 7.21
C ARG A 25 -4.17 6.31 7.55
N TRP A 26 -4.49 5.10 7.10
CA TRP A 26 -3.66 3.92 7.31
C TRP A 26 -2.25 4.13 6.74
N ARG A 27 -2.12 4.61 5.49
CA ARG A 27 -0.82 4.95 4.88
C ARG A 27 -0.03 5.93 5.75
N SER A 28 -0.65 7.04 6.15
CA SER A 28 0.02 8.05 7.00
C SER A 28 0.48 7.48 8.35
N SER A 29 -0.33 6.63 9.00
CA SER A 29 0.01 6.07 10.31
C SER A 29 1.02 4.92 10.27
N VAL A 30 1.07 4.16 9.19
CA VAL A 30 1.89 2.93 9.10
C VAL A 30 3.25 3.23 8.48
N SER A 31 3.29 4.01 7.40
CA SER A 31 4.49 4.17 6.58
C SER A 31 5.65 4.83 7.33
N GLU A 32 5.38 5.71 8.29
CA GLU A 32 6.45 6.37 9.07
C GLU A 32 7.19 5.39 9.99
N THR A 33 6.48 4.41 10.57
CA THR A 33 7.09 3.45 11.51
C THR A 33 7.56 2.16 10.84
N ALA A 34 6.77 1.61 9.91
CA ALA A 34 7.06 0.33 9.28
C ALA A 34 7.81 0.48 7.94
N GLY A 35 7.79 1.66 7.33
CA GLY A 35 8.16 1.84 5.93
C GLY A 35 7.15 1.20 4.97
N MET A 36 7.37 1.39 3.68
CA MET A 36 6.55 0.78 2.63
C MET A 36 6.90 -0.68 2.37
N SER A 37 8.18 -1.03 2.52
CA SER A 37 8.72 -2.37 2.26
C SER A 37 8.18 -3.44 3.20
N ARG A 38 7.70 -3.06 4.40
CA ARG A 38 7.09 -3.95 5.40
C ARG A 38 5.57 -4.04 5.31
N THR A 39 4.99 -3.68 4.17
CA THR A 39 3.55 -3.85 3.89
C THR A 39 3.32 -5.00 2.91
N SER A 40 2.15 -5.66 2.99
CA SER A 40 1.79 -6.78 2.10
C SER A 40 1.40 -6.38 0.68
N GLY A 41 1.20 -5.08 0.42
CA GLY A 41 0.41 -4.59 -0.72
C GLY A 41 -1.10 -4.70 -0.47
N PHE A 42 -1.91 -4.56 -1.53
CA PHE A 42 -3.37 -4.51 -1.45
C PHE A 42 -4.05 -5.87 -1.68
N ILE A 43 -5.11 -6.13 -0.92
CA ILE A 43 -5.95 -7.33 -0.98
C ILE A 43 -7.40 -6.86 -1.07
N ASP A 44 -8.16 -7.31 -2.07
CA ASP A 44 -9.54 -6.86 -2.31
C ASP A 44 -10.57 -7.47 -1.35
N ASP A 45 -10.27 -8.66 -0.81
CA ASP A 45 -11.11 -9.47 0.08
C ASP A 45 -12.61 -9.48 -0.31
N THR A 46 -12.89 -9.70 -1.60
CA THR A 46 -14.25 -9.65 -2.11
C THR A 46 -14.76 -10.98 -2.65
N ARG A 47 -16.06 -11.22 -2.48
CA ARG A 47 -16.80 -12.27 -3.20
C ARG A 47 -17.42 -11.77 -4.50
N ALA A 48 -17.37 -10.46 -4.75
CA ALA A 48 -17.96 -9.84 -5.94
C ALA A 48 -16.91 -9.67 -7.05
N LEU A 49 -16.82 -10.64 -7.97
CA LEU A 49 -15.84 -10.67 -9.07
C LEU A 49 -15.76 -9.34 -9.84
N CYS A 50 -16.90 -8.73 -10.17
CA CYS A 50 -16.95 -7.48 -10.92
C CYS A 50 -16.35 -6.28 -10.17
N SER A 51 -16.20 -6.38 -8.84
CA SER A 51 -15.62 -5.31 -8.02
C SER A 51 -14.10 -5.38 -7.92
N ILE A 52 -13.48 -6.53 -8.20
CA ILE A 52 -12.02 -6.72 -8.13
C ILE A 52 -11.27 -5.62 -8.89
N PRO A 53 -11.49 -5.38 -10.20
CA PRO A 53 -10.75 -4.35 -10.93
C PRO A 53 -10.97 -2.94 -10.35
N ALA A 54 -12.18 -2.61 -9.91
CA ALA A 54 -12.49 -1.32 -9.33
C ALA A 54 -11.78 -1.10 -7.98
N ARG A 55 -11.69 -2.14 -7.14
CA ARG A 55 -11.00 -2.11 -5.85
C ARG A 55 -9.49 -1.95 -6.03
N HIS A 56 -8.89 -2.70 -6.96
CA HIS A 56 -7.48 -2.55 -7.28
C HIS A 56 -7.15 -1.20 -7.90
N ASP A 57 -8.01 -0.66 -8.79
CA ASP A 57 -7.82 0.68 -9.34
C ASP A 57 -7.86 1.76 -8.25
N MET A 58 -8.83 1.68 -7.33
CA MET A 58 -8.90 2.57 -6.18
C MET A 58 -7.62 2.51 -5.35
N ALA A 59 -7.16 1.31 -4.96
CA ALA A 59 -5.94 1.16 -4.16
C ALA A 59 -4.72 1.78 -4.86
N ARG A 60 -4.54 1.51 -6.17
CA ARG A 60 -3.45 2.07 -6.97
C ARG A 60 -3.47 3.60 -7.01
N ARG A 61 -4.65 4.20 -7.19
CA ARG A 61 -4.79 5.66 -7.19
C ARG A 61 -4.49 6.28 -5.83
N LEU A 62 -4.89 5.61 -4.75
CA LEU A 62 -4.65 6.09 -3.39
C LEU A 62 -3.17 6.00 -3.02
N ASP A 63 -2.49 4.93 -3.42
CA ASP A 63 -1.05 4.76 -3.23
C ASP A 63 -0.26 5.81 -4.04
N ALA A 64 -0.61 6.01 -5.31
CA ALA A 64 -0.03 7.05 -6.14
C ALA A 64 -0.26 8.45 -5.55
N GLY A 65 -1.47 8.73 -5.04
CA GLY A 65 -1.79 10.00 -4.39
C GLY A 65 -1.00 10.22 -3.10
N TYR A 66 -0.79 9.18 -2.29
CA TYR A 66 0.04 9.26 -1.10
C TYR A 66 1.51 9.55 -1.44
N LEU A 67 2.07 8.83 -2.42
CA LEU A 67 3.44 9.04 -2.91
C LEU A 67 3.61 10.45 -3.51
N ALA A 68 2.67 10.90 -4.33
CA ALA A 68 2.69 12.23 -4.92
C ALA A 68 2.69 13.33 -3.84
N GLY A 69 1.98 13.12 -2.73
CA GLY A 69 2.04 14.02 -1.57
C GLY A 69 3.44 14.10 -0.96
N LEU A 70 4.10 12.95 -0.78
CA LEU A 70 5.49 12.92 -0.28
C LEU A 70 6.47 13.62 -1.23
N VAL A 71 6.30 13.44 -2.55
CA VAL A 71 7.12 14.12 -3.57
C VAL A 71 6.89 15.63 -3.53
N ALA A 72 5.62 16.07 -3.49
CA ALA A 72 5.27 17.49 -3.42
C ALA A 72 5.79 18.17 -2.15
N ASP A 73 5.84 17.43 -1.03
CA ASP A 73 6.42 17.89 0.24
C ASP A 73 7.96 17.75 0.29
N HIS A 74 8.60 17.33 -0.81
CA HIS A 74 10.05 17.08 -0.91
C HIS A 74 10.59 16.07 0.12
N ARG A 75 9.77 15.08 0.48
CA ARG A 75 10.11 13.99 1.40
C ARG A 75 10.57 12.72 0.70
N LEU A 76 10.34 12.63 -0.62
CA LEU A 76 10.66 11.50 -1.47
C LEU A 76 10.98 12.03 -2.88
N GLU A 77 11.98 11.48 -3.55
CA GLU A 77 12.27 11.87 -4.94
C GLU A 77 11.24 11.25 -5.92
N GLU A 78 11.08 11.84 -7.10
CA GLU A 78 10.05 11.39 -8.07
C GLU A 78 10.35 10.01 -8.64
N ASP A 79 11.63 9.71 -8.89
CA ASP A 79 12.10 8.40 -9.34
C ASP A 79 11.92 7.34 -8.26
N GLU A 80 12.25 7.65 -7.00
CA GLU A 80 11.98 6.77 -5.85
C GLU A 80 10.47 6.48 -5.72
N ALA A 81 9.62 7.48 -5.92
CA ALA A 81 8.17 7.31 -5.92
C ALA A 81 7.68 6.42 -7.06
N ALA A 82 8.28 6.57 -8.25
CA ALA A 82 7.97 5.73 -9.42
C ALA A 82 8.36 4.27 -9.20
N GLU A 83 9.48 4.00 -8.52
CA GLU A 83 9.85 2.64 -8.11
C GLU A 83 8.91 2.10 -7.04
N ALA A 84 8.63 2.90 -6.01
CA ALA A 84 7.78 2.51 -4.89
C ALA A 84 6.36 2.14 -5.33
N VAL A 85 5.76 2.85 -6.29
CA VAL A 85 4.40 2.52 -6.75
C VAL A 85 4.35 1.16 -7.46
N VAL A 86 5.39 0.79 -8.20
CA VAL A 86 5.48 -0.53 -8.85
C VAL A 86 5.69 -1.63 -7.81
N ASP A 87 6.57 -1.37 -6.84
CA ASP A 87 6.85 -2.30 -5.76
C ASP A 87 5.61 -2.55 -4.88
N LEU A 88 4.86 -1.52 -4.50
CA LEU A 88 3.63 -1.66 -3.70
C LEU A 88 2.54 -2.52 -4.38
N VAL A 89 2.45 -2.45 -5.71
CA VAL A 89 1.38 -3.13 -6.47
C VAL A 89 1.78 -4.54 -6.90
N ARG A 90 3.07 -4.74 -7.23
CA ARG A 90 3.56 -6.01 -7.78
C ARG A 90 4.64 -6.65 -6.90
N GLY A 91 5.65 -5.88 -6.50
CA GLY A 91 6.79 -6.39 -5.75
C GLY A 91 6.41 -6.96 -4.38
N ARG A 92 5.79 -6.14 -3.52
CA ARG A 92 5.37 -6.51 -2.17
C ARG A 92 4.46 -7.74 -2.15
N PRO A 93 3.34 -7.81 -2.91
CA PRO A 93 2.50 -9.01 -2.89
C PRO A 93 3.24 -10.26 -3.34
N THR A 94 4.06 -10.17 -4.39
CA THR A 94 4.83 -11.31 -4.89
C THR A 94 5.82 -11.83 -3.85
N GLU A 95 6.56 -10.94 -3.20
CA GLU A 95 7.52 -11.30 -2.15
C GLU A 95 6.83 -11.90 -0.91
N VAL A 96 5.76 -11.25 -0.44
CA VAL A 96 5.10 -11.60 0.82
C VAL A 96 4.30 -12.90 0.72
N PHE A 97 3.70 -13.17 -0.44
CA PHE A 97 2.87 -14.36 -0.66
C PHE A 97 3.59 -15.49 -1.41
N GLY A 98 4.84 -15.30 -1.83
CA GLY A 98 5.64 -16.31 -2.54
C GLY A 98 5.04 -16.70 -3.89
N LEU A 99 4.58 -15.71 -4.67
CA LEU A 99 3.92 -15.89 -5.97
C LEU A 99 4.87 -15.93 -7.16
#